data_AF-A0A9X4LBC2-F1
#
_entry.id   AF-A0A9X4LBC2-F1
#
_cell.length_a   1.000
_cell.length_b   1.000
_cell.length_c   1.000
_cell.angle_alpha   90.00
_cell.angle_beta   90.00
_cell.angle_gamma   90.00
#
_symmetry.space_group_name_H-M   'P 1'
#
loop_
_entity.id
_entity.type
_entity.pdbx_description
1 polymer ?
#
loop_
_entity_poly.entity_id
_entity_poly.type
_entity_poly.pdbx_seq_one_letter_code
_entity_poly.pdbx_strand_id
1 'polypeptide(L)' 'MIIDTEIYVYNKELNIKVNEQNEIIQYALIGGVGAGGIFVPYEIVPDDFIENFDSKYYLYVDGNIKVNPDYVAPEIHL' A
#
# COMPACT_ATOMS: atom_id res chain seq x y z
N MET A 1 18.66 12.09 -30.54
CA MET A 1 18.20 11.03 -29.64
C MET A 1 17.97 11.69 -28.30
N ILE A 2 16.71 11.96 -27.95
CA ILE A 2 16.38 12.44 -26.62
C ILE A 2 16.23 11.18 -25.77
N ILE A 3 17.17 10.98 -24.86
CA ILE A 3 17.07 9.93 -23.85
C ILE A 3 16.26 10.57 -22.72
N ASP A 4 14.99 10.23 -22.63
CA ASP A 4 14.15 10.62 -21.51
C ASP A 4 14.66 9.85 -20.28
N THR A 5 15.23 10.56 -19.32
CA THR A 5 15.98 9.98 -18.20
C THR A 5 15.13 9.61 -16.99
N GLU A 6 13.79 9.62 -17.06
CA GLU A 6 12.95 9.26 -15.91
C GLU A 6 11.74 8.42 -16.32
N ILE A 7 11.94 7.13 -16.59
CA ILE A 7 10.84 6.15 -16.59
C ILE A 7 10.92 5.37 -15.29
N TYR A 8 10.43 5.96 -14.21
CA TYR A 8 9.99 5.16 -13.07
C TYR A 8 8.78 4.35 -13.55
N VAL A 9 9.01 3.11 -13.99
CA VAL A 9 7.93 2.20 -14.38
C VAL A 9 7.18 1.86 -13.10
N TYR A 10 6.05 2.54 -12.87
CA TYR A 10 5.08 2.12 -11.87
C TYR A 10 4.72 0.65 -12.09
N ASN A 11 4.55 -0.07 -11.00
CA ASN A 11 4.03 -1.42 -11.05
C ASN A 11 2.64 -1.39 -11.69
N LYS A 12 2.32 -2.42 -12.48
CA LYS A 12 0.97 -2.62 -13.04
C LYS A 12 -0.10 -2.78 -11.95
N GLU A 13 0.31 -3.29 -10.81
CA GLU A 13 -0.51 -3.57 -9.62
C GLU A 13 0.20 -2.99 -8.40
N LEU A 14 -0.56 -2.52 -7.41
CA LEU A 14 0.01 -2.06 -6.15
C LEU A 14 0.59 -3.27 -5.40
N ASN A 15 1.81 -3.16 -4.89
CA ASN A 15 2.37 -4.20 -4.04
C ASN A 15 2.19 -3.81 -2.57
N ILE A 16 1.46 -4.60 -1.79
CA ILE A 16 1.18 -4.35 -0.37
C ILE A 16 1.80 -5.44 0.51
N LYS A 17 2.07 -5.09 1.78
CA LYS A 17 2.43 -6.06 2.81
C LYS A 17 1.41 -6.00 3.93
N VAL A 18 0.97 -7.17 4.36
CA VAL A 18 0.03 -7.32 5.48
C VAL A 18 0.69 -8.04 6.65
N ASN A 19 0.24 -7.77 7.87
CA ASN A 19 0.59 -8.56 9.05
C ASN A 19 -0.43 -9.69 9.32
N GLU A 20 -0.28 -10.38 10.45
CA GLU A 20 -1.13 -11.50 10.85
C GLU A 20 -2.60 -11.10 11.13
N GLN A 21 -2.86 -9.81 11.33
CA GLN A 21 -4.20 -9.25 11.55
C GLN A 21 -4.80 -8.68 10.24
N ASN A 22 -4.16 -8.93 9.09
CA ASN A 22 -4.50 -8.38 7.78
C ASN A 22 -4.33 -6.86 7.67
N GLU A 23 -3.64 -6.21 8.61
CA GLU A 23 -3.34 -4.79 8.55
C GLU A 23 -2.27 -4.53 7.50
N ILE A 24 -2.51 -3.58 6.59
CA ILE A 24 -1.52 -3.16 5.60
C ILE A 24 -0.48 -2.31 6.31
N ILE A 25 0.76 -2.81 6.32
CA ILE A 25 1.88 -2.18 7.03
C ILE A 25 2.86 -1.50 6.08
N GLN A 26 2.85 -1.83 4.78
CA GLN A 26 3.71 -1.25 3.76
C GLN A 26 3.05 -1.34 2.37
N TYR A 27 3.41 -0.42 1.47
CA TYR A 27 3.10 -0.52 0.05
C TYR A 27 4.28 -0.08 -0.82
N ALA A 28 4.26 -0.47 -2.10
CA ALA A 28 5.22 -0.03 -3.11
C ALA A 28 4.50 0.22 -4.45
N LEU A 29 4.66 1.45 -4.95
CA LEU A 29 4.24 1.86 -6.29
C LEU A 29 5.23 1.41 -7.37
N ILE A 30 6.50 1.22 -7.00
CA ILE A 30 7.59 0.78 -7.87
C ILE A 30 8.35 -0.31 -7.12
N GLY A 31 8.63 -1.43 -7.79
CA GLY A 31 9.36 -2.54 -7.18
C GLY A 31 8.46 -3.35 -6.24
N GLY A 32 8.87 -3.53 -4.98
CA GLY A 32 8.07 -4.29 -4.01
C GLY A 32 8.50 -4.13 -2.56
N VAL A 33 7.63 -4.56 -1.64
CA VAL A 33 7.76 -4.51 -0.17
C VAL A 33 8.58 -5.70 0.40
N GLY A 34 9.30 -6.40 -0.46
CA GLY A 34 10.09 -7.59 -0.11
C GLY A 34 9.26 -8.88 0.01
N ALA A 35 9.77 -9.83 0.79
CA ALA A 35 9.16 -11.14 0.95
C ALA A 35 7.75 -11.05 1.57
N GLY A 36 6.81 -11.81 1.00
CA GLY A 36 5.41 -11.82 1.43
C GLY A 36 4.56 -10.65 0.90
N GLY A 37 5.08 -9.87 -0.06
CA GLY A 37 4.29 -8.86 -0.75
C GLY A 37 3.16 -9.48 -1.60
N ILE A 38 2.02 -8.82 -1.61
CA ILE A 38 0.81 -9.19 -2.36
C ILE A 38 0.60 -8.13 -3.44
N PHE A 39 0.48 -8.54 -4.70
CA PHE A 39 0.08 -7.62 -5.78
C PHE A 39 -1.44 -7.55 -5.84
N VAL A 40 -1.97 -6.33 -5.82
CA VAL A 40 -3.40 -6.04 -5.88
C VAL A 40 -3.72 -5.10 -7.05
N PRO A 41 -4.78 -5.36 -7.82
CA PRO A 41 -5.21 -4.46 -8.89
C PRO A 41 -5.54 -3.07 -8.34
N TYR A 42 -5.19 -2.00 -9.06
CA TYR A 42 -5.51 -0.63 -8.61
C TYR A 42 -7.02 -0.39 -8.54
N GLU A 43 -7.83 -1.14 -9.27
CA GLU A 43 -9.29 -1.04 -9.27
C GLU A 43 -9.94 -1.38 -7.92
N ILE A 44 -9.23 -2.08 -7.03
CA ILE A 44 -9.71 -2.40 -5.68
C ILE A 44 -9.07 -1.52 -4.59
N VAL A 45 -8.13 -0.65 -4.97
CA VAL A 45 -7.45 0.26 -4.06
C VAL A 45 -8.34 1.50 -3.90
N PRO A 46 -8.70 1.91 -2.67
CA PRO A 46 -9.42 3.16 -2.44
C PRO A 46 -8.69 4.34 -3.07
N ASP A 47 -9.43 5.26 -3.69
CA ASP A 47 -8.84 6.45 -4.35
C ASP A 47 -7.98 7.29 -3.39
N ASP A 48 -8.33 7.29 -2.10
CA ASP A 48 -7.66 8.03 -1.04
C ASP A 48 -6.48 7.26 -0.40
N PHE A 49 -6.23 6.02 -0.81
CA PHE A 49 -5.28 5.12 -0.14
C PHE A 49 -3.87 5.71 -0.08
N ILE A 50 -3.36 6.27 -1.18
CA ILE A 50 -1.98 6.78 -1.24
C ILE A 50 -1.81 8.05 -0.42
N GLU A 51 -2.84 8.91 -0.39
CA GLU A 51 -2.82 10.18 0.35
C GLU A 51 -3.00 9.97 1.86
N ASN A 52 -3.84 8.99 2.23
CA ASN A 52 -4.20 8.70 3.62
C ASN A 52 -3.42 7.50 4.20
N PHE A 53 -2.45 6.95 3.49
CA PHE A 53 -1.73 5.79 3.99
C PHE A 53 -0.97 6.12 5.28
N ASP A 54 -1.40 5.47 6.37
CA ASP A 54 -0.57 5.21 7.53
C ASP A 54 -0.55 3.70 7.77
N SER A 55 0.55 3.21 8.35
CA SER A 55 0.68 1.81 8.72
C SER A 55 -0.50 1.41 9.60
N LYS A 56 -1.19 0.32 9.22
CA LYS A 56 -2.38 -0.24 9.87
C LYS A 56 -3.68 0.53 9.69
N TYR A 57 -3.69 1.64 8.97
CA TYR A 57 -4.92 2.40 8.70
C TYR A 57 -5.90 1.64 7.79
N TYR A 58 -5.36 0.77 6.92
CA TYR A 58 -6.14 -0.07 6.02
C TYR A 58 -5.93 -1.57 6.33
N LEU A 59 -6.96 -2.37 6.08
CA LEU A 59 -6.97 -3.83 6.12
C LEU A 59 -7.09 -4.40 4.70
N TYR A 60 -6.53 -5.58 4.46
CA TYR A 60 -6.76 -6.37 3.25
C TYR A 60 -7.51 -7.66 3.57
N VAL A 61 -8.81 -7.69 3.29
CA VAL A 61 -9.71 -8.80 3.68
C VAL A 61 -10.61 -9.17 2.51
N ASP A 62 -10.70 -10.48 2.22
CA ASP A 62 -11.52 -11.03 1.13
C ASP A 62 -11.24 -10.36 -0.22
N GLY A 63 -9.96 -10.09 -0.52
CA GLY A 63 -9.55 -9.47 -1.77
C GLY A 63 -9.92 -7.99 -1.92
N ASN A 64 -10.24 -7.29 -0.82
CA ASN A 64 -10.59 -5.87 -0.82
C ASN A 64 -9.77 -5.11 0.21
N ILE A 65 -9.47 -3.83 -0.07
CA ILE A 65 -8.86 -2.91 0.89
C ILE A 65 -9.96 -2.11 1.57
N LYS A 66 -9.95 -2.07 2.91
CA LYS A 66 -10.96 -1.37 3.73
C LYS A 66 -10.28 -0.57 4.84
N VAL A 67 -10.91 0.50 5.31
CA VAL A 67 -10.42 1.22 6.49
C VAL A 67 -10.48 0.29 7.71
N ASN A 68 -9.41 0.30 8.51
CA ASN A 68 -9.33 -0.41 9.77
C ASN A 68 -10.14 0.34 10.85
N PRO A 69 -11.28 -0.20 11.33
CA PRO A 69 -12.08 0.46 12.36
C PRO A 69 -11.36 0.55 13.71
N ASP A 70 -10.34 -0.28 13.93
CA ASP A 70 -9.58 -0.34 15.19
C ASP A 70 -8.27 0.46 15.11
N TYR A 71 -8.05 1.22 14.04
CA TYR A 71 -6.85 2.02 13.88
C TYR A 71 -6.73 3.09 14.97
N VAL A 72 -5.56 3.15 15.58
CA VAL A 72 -5.15 4.18 16.52
C VAL A 72 -3.89 4.82 15.95
N ALA A 73 -3.95 6.13 15.69
CA ALA A 73 -2.81 6.87 15.17
C ALA A 73 -1.63 6.78 16.16
N PRO A 74 -0.40 6.62 15.65
CA PRO A 74 0.79 6.55 16.51
C PRO A 74 0.96 7.84 17.31
N GLU A 75 1.24 7.71 18.60
CA GLU A 75 1.58 8.85 19.45
C GLU A 75 2.96 9.40 19.03
N ILE A 76 2.97 10.65 18.57
CA ILE A 76 4.21 11.39 18.33
C ILE A 76 4.73 11.92 19.67
N HIS A 77 5.77 11.27 20.21
CA HIS A 77 6.56 11.86 21.28
C HIS A 77 7.56 12.85 20.65
N LEU A 78 7.24 14.15 20.78
CA LEU A 78 8.09 15.27 20.34
C LEU A 78 9.20 15.59 21.34
#